data_AF-A0AAW2EBX5-F1
#
_entry.id   AF-A0AAW2EBX5-F1
#
_cell.length_a   1.000
_cell.length_b   1.000
_cell.length_c   1.000
_cell.angle_alpha   90.00
_cell.angle_beta   90.00
_cell.angle_gamma   90.00
#
_symmetry.space_group_name_H-M   'P 1'
#
loop_
_entity.id
_entity.type
_entity.pdbx_description
1 polymer ?
#
loop_
_entity_poly.entity_id
_entity_poly.type
_entity_poly.pdbx_seq_one_letter_code
_entity_poly.pdbx_strand_id
1 'polypeptide(L)'
;MLQSLNKSTLDEACVALTTVPSASMEMHQLTMMEDRITDIELVTQDPYIQQRRPINYLGMTITSGNIVIQKDTSNLIGISIGGGAPLCPCLYIVQIFDNTPVALDGTLQAGDELVAVNGASVKGKTKVEVAKMIQSCDSQVSINYNKLHADPKQGRTLDIALKKVKHRLVEGMGSTTADALGLSRAILCNDALVQRLMMLKRTENFYRGLVTHAKATLHAFYDLTQIYKVFGDAFAAIGVREPQPRASEAFRQFGEQHRQMEKFGVIMLKTLKPILSDLGTYLNKAIPDTRLTISKYADAKFEYLSYCLKVKELDDEEQSCAALQEPLYRVETGNYEYRLILRCRQEARARFAKLRSDVLVKLELLDNKHVQDVVWQLHKFAAGLAKYYANTRDLLSTVTLFPVEVDLSHSAFQYKSTGPQTLTDLSDDVEEYEPEEKQNINEELLIDTSNFPENSTDNT
;
A
#
# COMPACT_ATOMS: atom_id res chain seq x y z
N MET A 1 -11.94 -63.90 35.89
CA MET A 1 -11.70 -64.81 34.74
C MET A 1 -10.84 -64.02 33.76
N LEU A 2 -9.51 -64.20 33.75
CA LEU A 2 -8.76 -65.29 33.11
C LEU A 2 -8.79 -65.26 31.58
N GLN A 3 -7.57 -65.31 31.02
CA GLN A 3 -7.14 -65.72 29.66
C GLN A 3 -7.31 -64.67 28.55
N SER A 4 -6.27 -64.07 27.94
CA SER A 4 -4.95 -64.51 27.45
C SER A 4 -4.97 -65.59 26.37
N LEU A 5 -4.14 -65.37 25.34
CA LEU A 5 -3.67 -66.30 24.28
C LEU A 5 -4.58 -66.28 23.02
N ASN A 6 -4.09 -66.21 21.77
CA ASN A 6 -2.81 -66.68 21.25
C ASN A 6 -2.40 -66.02 19.92
N LYS A 7 -1.09 -66.08 19.67
CA LYS A 7 -0.31 -65.72 18.47
C LYS A 7 -0.45 -66.76 17.34
N SER A 8 0.19 -66.43 16.19
CA SER A 8 0.72 -67.31 15.11
C SER A 8 -0.28 -67.63 13.98
N THR A 9 0.03 -67.65 12.67
CA THR A 9 1.29 -67.60 11.88
C THR A 9 0.96 -67.65 10.36
N LEU A 10 1.82 -67.05 9.51
CA LEU A 10 2.22 -67.46 8.12
C LEU A 10 1.09 -67.46 7.04
N ASP A 11 1.26 -67.18 5.74
CA ASP A 11 2.39 -66.90 4.83
C ASP A 11 1.84 -66.34 3.50
N GLU A 12 2.71 -65.67 2.72
CA GLU A 12 2.77 -65.54 1.24
C GLU A 12 1.59 -65.01 0.39
N ALA A 13 1.79 -63.88 -0.32
CA ALA A 13 2.21 -63.85 -1.75
C ALA A 13 1.92 -62.51 -2.48
N CYS A 14 2.95 -62.01 -3.19
CA CYS A 14 2.95 -61.26 -4.48
C CYS A 14 2.21 -59.91 -4.62
N VAL A 15 2.65 -58.87 -5.36
CA VAL A 15 3.82 -58.49 -6.17
C VAL A 15 3.67 -56.98 -6.37
N ALA A 16 4.74 -56.19 -6.24
CA ALA A 16 4.91 -54.93 -7.00
C ALA A 16 6.39 -54.51 -7.01
N LEU A 17 7.10 -54.92 -8.06
CA LEU A 17 8.21 -54.20 -8.68
C LEU A 17 7.66 -52.81 -9.13
N THR A 18 8.39 -51.68 -9.18
CA THR A 18 9.79 -51.51 -9.54
C THR A 18 10.29 -50.12 -9.12
N THR A 19 11.58 -50.10 -8.79
CA THR A 19 12.56 -49.05 -8.45
C THR A 19 12.65 -47.77 -9.29
N VAL A 20 13.02 -46.65 -8.64
CA VAL A 20 13.99 -45.65 -9.18
C VAL A 20 14.89 -45.13 -8.04
N PRO A 21 16.23 -44.95 -8.23
CA PRO A 21 17.21 -44.86 -7.15
C PRO A 21 17.68 -43.43 -6.80
N SER A 22 18.45 -43.34 -5.71
CA SER A 22 19.09 -42.14 -5.16
C SER A 22 20.48 -41.84 -5.76
N ALA A 23 20.80 -40.53 -5.74
CA ALA A 23 22.11 -39.87 -5.56
C ALA A 23 22.98 -39.48 -6.79
N SER A 24 23.11 -38.16 -6.97
CA SER A 24 24.32 -37.32 -7.25
C SER A 24 23.82 -35.96 -7.82
N MET A 25 23.63 -34.87 -7.07
CA MET A 25 24.56 -33.92 -6.42
C MET A 25 25.74 -33.45 -7.28
N GLU A 26 25.57 -32.31 -7.95
CA GLU A 26 26.51 -31.18 -8.12
C GLU A 26 25.74 -30.00 -8.76
N MET A 27 25.44 -28.90 -8.04
CA MET A 27 26.23 -27.67 -7.81
C MET A 27 26.12 -26.59 -8.94
N HIS A 28 25.07 -25.74 -8.87
CA HIS A 28 24.90 -24.34 -9.40
C HIS A 28 23.41 -24.17 -9.78
N GLN A 29 22.58 -23.21 -9.36
CA GLN A 29 22.74 -21.87 -8.80
C GLN A 29 21.67 -21.68 -7.71
N LEU A 30 22.12 -21.39 -6.49
CA LEU A 30 21.31 -20.91 -5.37
C LEU A 30 21.92 -19.56 -5.01
N THR A 31 21.40 -18.48 -5.59
CA THR A 31 21.79 -17.12 -5.23
C THR A 31 20.65 -16.18 -5.57
N MET A 32 20.36 -15.24 -4.66
CA MET A 32 19.39 -14.14 -4.75
C MET A 32 17.98 -14.41 -4.20
N MET A 33 17.84 -14.80 -2.92
CA MET A 33 16.66 -14.39 -2.13
C MET A 33 16.85 -14.41 -0.60
N GLU A 34 18.09 -14.33 -0.12
CA GLU A 34 18.40 -14.08 1.29
C GLU A 34 19.32 -12.86 1.37
N ASP A 35 18.73 -11.68 1.43
CA ASP A 35 19.41 -10.46 1.89
C ASP A 35 18.37 -9.35 2.11
N ARG A 36 17.86 -9.26 3.35
CA ARG A 36 17.25 -8.06 3.97
C ARG A 36 16.89 -8.27 5.45
N ILE A 37 17.70 -9.02 6.19
CA ILE A 37 17.73 -8.94 7.64
C ILE A 37 19.06 -8.27 7.98
N THR A 38 19.01 -6.99 8.31
CA THR A 38 20.18 -6.29 8.87
C THR A 38 20.60 -6.96 10.16
N ASP A 39 21.90 -7.24 10.27
CA ASP A 39 22.57 -7.90 11.39
C ASP A 39 22.08 -7.39 12.75
N ILE A 40 21.35 -8.26 13.46
CA ILE A 40 21.24 -8.18 14.91
C ILE A 40 22.51 -8.85 15.44
N GLU A 41 23.46 -8.06 15.94
CA GLU A 41 24.57 -8.59 16.73
C GLU A 41 23.98 -9.35 17.93
N LEU A 42 23.93 -10.67 17.79
CA LEU A 42 23.63 -11.60 18.87
C LEU A 42 24.84 -11.57 19.82
N VAL A 43 24.73 -10.75 20.87
CA VAL A 43 25.64 -10.80 22.00
C VAL A 43 25.59 -12.21 22.59
N THR A 44 26.68 -12.95 22.43
CA THR A 44 26.91 -14.25 23.05
C THR A 44 26.76 -14.14 24.56
N GLN A 45 25.79 -14.86 25.12
CA GLN A 45 25.61 -15.01 26.56
C GLN A 45 26.65 -15.99 27.12
N ASP A 46 27.58 -15.48 27.92
CA ASP A 46 28.38 -16.32 28.82
C ASP A 46 27.50 -16.85 29.97
N PRO A 47 27.43 -18.18 30.19
CA PRO A 47 26.80 -18.74 31.37
C PRO A 47 27.80 -18.72 32.54
N TYR A 48 27.32 -18.34 33.73
CA TYR A 48 28.03 -18.10 34.99
C TYR A 48 28.60 -16.68 35.20
N ILE A 49 27.80 -15.83 35.87
CA ILE A 49 28.15 -15.15 37.14
C ILE A 49 26.82 -14.76 37.82
N GLN A 50 26.42 -15.55 38.81
CA GLN A 50 25.54 -15.11 39.88
C GLN A 50 26.33 -14.14 40.78
N GLN A 51 26.37 -12.86 40.41
CA GLN A 51 26.64 -11.80 41.36
C GLN A 51 25.55 -10.75 41.20
N ARG A 52 24.68 -10.68 42.22
CA ARG A 52 23.80 -9.55 42.46
C ARG A 52 24.64 -8.28 42.48
N ARG A 53 24.76 -7.59 41.35
CA ARG A 53 25.19 -6.20 41.33
C ARG A 53 24.03 -5.38 41.90
N PRO A 54 24.24 -4.51 42.91
CA PRO A 54 23.22 -3.55 43.29
C PRO A 54 23.04 -2.58 42.12
N ILE A 55 21.95 -2.74 41.36
CA ILE A 55 21.50 -1.75 40.38
C ILE A 55 20.95 -0.58 41.19
N ASN A 56 21.82 0.28 41.72
CA ASN A 56 21.38 1.48 42.43
C ASN A 56 22.47 2.55 42.55
N TYR A 57 23.17 2.88 41.45
CA TYR A 57 23.95 4.13 41.33
C TYR A 57 24.01 4.68 39.89
N LEU A 58 23.00 4.43 39.06
CA LEU A 58 22.82 5.23 37.84
C LEU A 58 22.22 6.56 38.29
N GLY A 59 23.06 7.57 38.45
CA GLY A 59 22.64 8.93 38.81
C GLY A 59 21.62 9.42 37.80
N MET A 60 20.34 9.40 38.17
CA MET A 60 19.30 10.12 37.45
C MET A 60 19.72 11.59 37.44
N THR A 61 19.98 12.14 36.26
CA THR A 61 20.15 13.58 36.14
C THR A 61 18.78 14.21 36.38
N ILE A 62 18.68 14.92 37.49
CA ILE A 62 17.46 15.61 37.89
C ILE A 62 17.73 17.11 37.80
N THR A 63 16.91 17.82 37.04
CA THR A 63 16.88 19.28 37.08
C THR A 63 15.64 19.70 37.87
N SER A 64 15.87 20.31 39.03
CA SER A 64 14.79 20.89 39.81
C SER A 64 14.33 22.21 39.17
N GLY A 65 13.03 22.44 39.17
CA GLY A 65 12.43 23.67 38.66
C GLY A 65 11.20 24.07 39.48
N ASN A 66 10.77 25.30 39.27
CA ASN A 66 9.49 25.81 39.77
C ASN A 66 8.74 26.42 38.59
N ILE A 67 7.45 26.09 38.49
CA ILE A 67 6.54 26.73 37.55
C ILE A 67 5.32 27.22 38.30
N VAL A 68 4.67 28.24 37.75
CA VAL A 68 3.46 28.80 38.34
C VAL A 68 2.35 28.81 37.29
N ILE A 69 1.35 27.95 37.49
CA ILE A 69 0.28 27.69 36.52
C ILE A 69 -0.99 28.39 36.95
N GLN A 70 -1.58 29.15 36.02
CA GLN A 70 -2.94 29.67 36.16
C GLN A 70 -3.94 28.55 35.87
N LYS A 71 -4.92 28.38 36.74
CA LYS A 71 -5.94 27.35 36.57
C LYS A 71 -6.93 27.73 35.48
N ASP A 72 -7.57 26.71 34.90
CA ASP A 72 -8.65 26.91 33.96
C ASP A 72 -9.96 27.34 34.67
N THR A 73 -11.00 27.61 33.86
CA THR A 73 -12.34 27.95 34.36
C THR A 73 -13.00 26.84 35.19
N SER A 74 -12.47 25.62 35.14
CA SER A 74 -12.93 24.45 35.90
C SER A 74 -12.14 24.24 37.19
N ASN A 75 -11.25 25.18 37.56
CA ASN A 75 -10.34 25.07 38.70
C ASN A 75 -9.36 23.88 38.61
N LEU A 76 -8.99 23.47 37.39
CA LEU A 76 -8.06 22.38 37.11
C LEU A 76 -6.81 22.89 36.39
N ILE A 77 -5.70 22.16 36.58
CA ILE A 77 -4.42 22.41 35.87
C ILE A 77 -4.14 21.40 34.76
N GLY A 78 -4.81 20.24 34.78
CA GLY A 78 -4.74 19.24 33.71
C GLY A 78 -3.66 18.15 33.82
N ILE A 79 -3.37 17.68 35.04
CA ILE A 79 -2.44 16.56 35.26
C ILE A 79 -3.12 15.40 36.01
N SER A 80 -2.63 14.18 35.76
CA SER A 80 -2.89 13.00 36.57
C SER A 80 -1.65 12.64 37.39
N ILE A 81 -1.83 12.25 38.65
CA ILE A 81 -0.74 12.02 39.62
C ILE A 81 -0.72 10.53 40.01
N GLY A 82 0.48 9.95 40.00
CA GLY A 82 0.76 8.58 40.43
C GLY A 82 1.78 8.53 41.58
N GLY A 83 1.98 7.34 42.13
CA GLY A 83 2.85 7.12 43.29
C GLY A 83 2.25 7.64 44.61
N GLY A 84 3.14 8.12 45.49
CA GLY A 84 2.82 8.60 46.83
C GLY A 84 2.74 7.52 47.90
N ALA A 85 2.62 7.98 49.15
CA ALA A 85 2.58 7.12 50.33
C ALA A 85 1.34 6.19 50.33
N PRO A 86 1.43 4.99 50.94
CA PRO A 86 2.60 4.43 51.65
C PRO A 86 3.57 3.66 50.73
N LEU A 87 3.18 3.37 49.50
CA LEU A 87 3.90 2.41 48.65
C LEU A 87 5.11 3.02 47.93
N CYS A 88 5.01 4.27 47.48
CA CYS A 88 6.04 4.93 46.70
C CYS A 88 6.52 6.22 47.39
N PRO A 89 7.84 6.45 47.55
CA PRO A 89 8.35 7.63 48.25
C PRO A 89 8.18 8.94 47.47
N CYS A 90 7.96 8.88 46.15
CA CYS A 90 7.80 10.04 45.28
C CYS A 90 6.39 10.09 44.66
N LEU A 91 5.94 11.30 44.33
CA LEU A 91 4.78 11.52 43.48
C LEU A 91 5.25 11.97 42.10
N TYR A 92 4.60 11.49 41.05
CA TYR A 92 4.98 11.83 39.69
C TYR A 92 3.77 11.99 38.77
N ILE A 93 3.98 12.67 37.65
CA ILE A 93 2.94 12.94 36.66
C ILE A 93 2.73 11.69 35.80
N VAL A 94 1.52 11.12 35.81
CA VAL A 94 1.14 9.97 34.97
C VAL A 94 0.75 10.41 33.57
N GLN A 95 0.00 11.52 33.49
CA GLN A 95 -0.52 12.03 32.22
C GLN A 95 -0.73 13.53 32.32
N ILE A 96 -0.51 14.20 31.20
CA ILE A 96 -0.94 15.57 30.96
C ILE A 96 -2.09 15.50 29.97
N PHE A 97 -3.17 16.23 30.25
CA PHE A 97 -4.34 16.26 29.39
C PHE A 97 -4.21 17.38 28.36
N ASP A 98 -4.55 17.10 27.10
CA ASP A 98 -4.49 18.07 26.02
C ASP A 98 -5.42 19.26 26.30
N ASN A 99 -5.09 20.45 25.79
CA ASN A 99 -5.85 21.70 25.97
C ASN A 99 -6.03 22.16 27.43
N THR A 100 -5.10 21.78 28.32
CA THR A 100 -5.10 22.23 29.72
C THR A 100 -3.98 23.23 29.99
N PRO A 101 -4.04 24.02 31.07
CA PRO A 101 -3.00 25.01 31.38
C PRO A 101 -1.59 24.44 31.42
N VAL A 102 -1.40 23.25 32.00
CA VAL A 102 -0.08 22.58 32.03
C VAL A 102 0.37 22.13 30.64
N ALA A 103 -0.55 21.65 29.80
CA ALA A 103 -0.22 21.27 28.43
C ALA A 103 0.21 22.47 27.57
N LEU A 104 -0.43 23.63 27.77
CA LEU A 104 -0.12 24.88 27.07
C LEU A 104 1.21 25.49 27.52
N ASP A 105 1.53 25.40 28.82
CA ASP A 105 2.82 25.81 29.37
C ASP A 105 3.98 24.94 28.85
N GLY A 106 3.76 23.62 28.77
CA GLY A 106 4.69 22.67 28.15
C GLY A 106 5.93 22.34 28.98
N THR A 107 6.12 22.95 30.15
CA THR A 107 7.30 22.70 31.00
C THR A 107 7.24 21.34 31.68
N LEU A 108 6.09 20.96 32.24
CA LEU A 108 5.88 19.65 32.87
C LEU A 108 5.57 18.57 31.85
N GLN A 109 5.90 17.33 32.20
CA GLN A 109 5.92 16.25 31.24
C GLN A 109 5.78 14.91 32.00
N ALA A 110 5.08 13.91 31.46
CA ALA A 110 4.77 12.64 32.15
C ALA A 110 6.04 11.87 32.58
N GLY A 111 6.12 11.49 33.85
CA GLY A 111 7.30 10.94 34.50
C GLY A 111 8.08 11.95 35.34
N ASP A 112 7.80 13.26 35.24
CA ASP A 112 8.38 14.27 36.14
C ASP A 112 7.87 14.06 37.58
N GLU A 113 8.76 14.25 38.56
CA GLU A 113 8.43 14.12 39.98
C GLU A 113 7.92 15.46 40.54
N LEU A 114 6.88 15.41 41.37
CA LEU A 114 6.34 16.53 42.12
C LEU A 114 7.01 16.59 43.50
N VAL A 115 7.58 17.74 43.85
CA VAL A 115 8.37 17.92 45.08
C VAL A 115 7.64 18.82 46.09
N ALA A 116 7.00 19.89 45.62
CA ALA A 116 6.19 20.76 46.46
C ALA A 116 5.06 21.43 45.66
N VAL A 117 4.00 21.80 46.38
CA VAL A 117 2.87 22.60 45.87
C VAL A 117 2.74 23.83 46.76
N ASN A 118 2.82 25.03 46.17
CA ASN A 118 2.83 26.32 46.87
C ASN A 118 3.83 26.39 48.03
N GLY A 119 5.05 25.86 47.81
CA GLY A 119 6.11 25.81 48.83
C GLY A 119 5.93 24.72 49.89
N ALA A 120 4.78 24.04 49.97
CA ALA A 120 4.57 22.92 50.88
C ALA A 120 5.04 21.60 50.26
N SER A 121 5.96 20.91 50.93
CA SER A 121 6.48 19.61 50.49
C SER A 121 5.35 18.59 50.30
N VAL A 122 5.47 17.78 49.23
CA VAL A 122 4.56 16.66 48.97
C VAL A 122 5.14 15.30 49.35
N LYS A 123 6.38 15.26 49.84
CA LYS A 123 7.02 14.02 50.29
C LYS A 123 6.21 13.39 51.44
N GLY A 124 5.94 12.09 51.34
CA GLY A 124 5.17 11.34 52.34
C GLY A 124 3.65 11.55 52.26
N LYS A 125 3.15 12.34 51.30
CA LYS A 125 1.71 12.49 51.07
C LYS A 125 1.19 11.46 50.08
N THR A 126 -0.11 11.18 50.16
CA THR A 126 -0.83 10.37 49.18
C THR A 126 -1.17 11.18 47.93
N LYS A 127 -1.37 10.51 46.80
CA LYS A 127 -1.83 11.16 45.55
C LYS A 127 -3.13 11.97 45.73
N VAL A 128 -4.02 11.52 46.62
CA VAL A 128 -5.30 12.20 46.92
C VAL A 128 -5.06 13.49 47.69
N GLU A 129 -4.15 13.49 48.66
CA GLU A 129 -3.81 14.70 49.43
C GLU A 129 -3.16 15.76 48.54
N VAL A 130 -2.24 15.37 47.66
CA VAL A 130 -1.60 16.30 46.72
C VAL A 130 -2.61 16.86 45.72
N ALA A 131 -3.53 16.03 45.21
CA ALA A 131 -4.62 16.50 44.37
C ALA A 131 -5.49 17.54 45.09
N LYS A 132 -5.83 17.30 46.36
CA LYS A 132 -6.57 18.25 47.20
C LYS A 132 -5.80 19.55 47.42
N MET A 133 -4.49 19.49 47.65
CA MET A 133 -3.65 20.69 47.80
C MET A 133 -3.65 21.55 46.54
N ILE A 134 -3.59 20.94 45.35
CA ILE A 134 -3.66 21.66 44.07
C ILE A 134 -5.06 22.26 43.89
N GLN A 135 -6.11 21.50 44.21
CA GLN A 135 -7.51 21.96 44.09
C GLN A 135 -7.86 23.09 45.06
N SER A 136 -7.30 23.09 46.27
CA SER A 136 -7.57 24.11 47.30
C SER A 136 -6.93 25.47 47.06
N CYS A 137 -6.03 25.57 46.08
CA CYS A 137 -5.49 26.86 45.66
C CYS A 137 -6.59 27.66 44.92
N ASP A 138 -6.54 28.99 44.95
CA ASP A 138 -7.54 29.82 44.27
C ASP A 138 -7.32 29.84 42.75
N SER A 139 -6.69 30.90 42.23
CA SER A 139 -6.48 31.08 40.78
C SER A 139 -5.20 30.45 40.24
N GLN A 140 -4.18 30.30 41.09
CA GLN A 140 -2.83 29.96 40.66
C GLN A 140 -2.20 28.89 41.56
N VAL A 141 -1.38 28.00 40.96
CA VAL A 141 -0.63 26.96 41.67
C VAL A 141 0.84 27.02 41.29
N SER A 142 1.71 27.13 42.29
CA SER A 142 3.16 26.96 42.13
C SER A 142 3.53 25.50 42.36
N ILE A 143 4.21 24.89 41.39
CA ILE A 143 4.63 23.49 41.43
C ILE A 143 6.16 23.45 41.36
N ASN A 144 6.78 22.89 42.40
CA ASN A 144 8.18 22.52 42.37
C ASN A 144 8.28 21.08 41.87
N TYR A 145 9.11 20.86 40.86
CA TYR A 145 9.24 19.56 40.21
C TYR A 145 10.71 19.19 40.01
N ASN A 146 10.92 17.89 39.84
CA ASN A 146 12.18 17.28 39.46
C ASN A 146 12.01 16.68 38.06
N LYS A 147 12.70 17.28 37.08
CA LYS A 147 12.62 16.86 35.69
C LYS A 147 13.27 15.48 35.51
N LEU A 148 12.54 14.58 34.86
CA LEU A 148 13.09 13.29 34.45
C LEU A 148 13.77 13.42 33.09
N HIS A 149 15.11 13.39 33.09
CA HIS A 149 15.93 13.26 31.87
C HIS A 149 16.09 11.79 31.51
N ALA A 150 15.01 11.21 30.99
CA ALA A 150 15.00 9.86 30.46
C ALA A 150 15.57 9.84 29.04
N ASP A 151 16.48 8.90 28.73
CA ASP A 151 16.83 8.59 27.34
C ASP A 151 15.73 7.70 26.73
N PRO A 152 14.97 8.16 25.72
CA PRO A 152 13.91 7.36 25.09
C PRO A 152 14.40 6.05 24.51
N LYS A 153 15.70 5.91 24.20
CA LYS A 153 16.29 4.64 23.74
C LYS A 153 16.16 3.54 24.80
N GLN A 154 16.25 3.87 26.09
CA GLN A 154 16.09 2.90 27.18
C GLN A 154 14.67 2.34 27.23
N GLY A 155 13.67 3.10 26.79
CA GLY A 155 12.28 2.64 26.70
C GLY A 155 11.99 1.76 25.48
N ARG A 156 12.93 1.55 24.56
CA ARG A 156 12.77 0.69 23.38
C ARG A 156 13.28 -0.72 23.67
N THR A 157 12.54 -1.44 24.50
CA THR A 157 12.88 -2.82 24.89
C THR A 157 12.39 -3.85 23.87
N LEU A 158 12.95 -5.06 23.90
CA LEU A 158 12.46 -6.21 23.13
C LEU A 158 10.97 -6.50 23.43
N ASP A 159 10.56 -6.29 24.68
CA ASP A 159 9.16 -6.43 25.09
C ASP A 159 8.24 -5.46 24.33
N ILE A 160 8.62 -4.18 24.20
CA ILE A 160 7.88 -3.19 23.41
C ILE A 160 7.85 -3.58 21.92
N ALA A 161 8.96 -4.12 21.38
CA ALA A 161 9.02 -4.60 20.01
C ALA A 161 8.08 -5.79 19.77
N LEU A 162 8.05 -6.78 20.66
CA LEU A 162 7.14 -7.93 20.60
C LEU A 162 5.67 -7.50 20.72
N LYS A 163 5.36 -6.57 21.62
CA LYS A 163 4.03 -5.96 21.73
C LYS A 163 3.62 -5.26 20.43
N LYS A 164 4.56 -4.59 19.76
CA LYS A 164 4.33 -3.91 18.48
C LYS A 164 4.01 -4.91 17.37
N VAL A 165 4.74 -6.03 17.31
CA VAL A 165 4.47 -7.15 16.40
C VAL A 165 3.10 -7.75 16.68
N LYS A 166 2.75 -7.99 17.95
CA LYS A 166 1.41 -8.45 18.35
C LYS A 166 0.32 -7.54 17.79
N HIS A 167 0.44 -6.23 17.98
CA HIS A 167 -0.55 -5.27 17.48
C HIS A 167 -0.67 -5.29 15.95
N ARG A 168 0.45 -5.45 15.23
CA ARG A 168 0.46 -5.56 13.76
C ARG A 168 -0.27 -6.80 13.26
N LEU A 169 -0.05 -7.95 13.90
CA LEU A 169 -0.72 -9.20 13.53
C LEU A 169 -2.23 -9.11 13.76
N VAL A 170 -2.62 -8.60 14.93
CA VAL A 170 -4.02 -8.52 15.34
C VAL A 170 -4.85 -7.54 14.51
N GLU A 171 -4.26 -6.48 13.96
CA GLU A 171 -5.00 -5.52 13.11
C GLU A 171 -5.51 -6.14 11.80
N GLY A 172 -4.82 -7.13 11.25
CA GLY A 172 -5.24 -7.85 10.04
C GLY A 172 -6.24 -8.98 10.28
N MET A 173 -6.57 -9.29 11.54
CA MET A 173 -7.36 -10.46 11.91
C MET A 173 -8.82 -10.10 12.19
N GLY A 174 -9.73 -11.01 11.82
CA GLY A 174 -11.13 -10.95 12.23
C GLY A 174 -11.27 -11.05 13.76
N SER A 175 -12.32 -10.45 14.32
CA SER A 175 -12.55 -10.42 15.77
C SER A 175 -12.61 -11.82 16.38
N THR A 176 -13.37 -12.71 15.75
CA THR A 176 -13.53 -14.11 16.17
C THR A 176 -12.23 -14.89 16.13
N THR A 177 -11.39 -14.66 15.11
CA THR A 177 -10.09 -15.31 14.97
C THR A 177 -9.10 -14.82 16.02
N ALA A 178 -9.07 -13.52 16.29
CA ALA A 178 -8.21 -12.95 17.34
C ALA A 178 -8.59 -13.51 18.73
N ASP A 179 -9.88 -13.56 19.03
CA ASP A 179 -10.39 -14.10 20.30
C ASP A 179 -10.07 -15.60 20.44
N ALA A 180 -10.19 -16.37 19.35
CA ALA A 180 -9.83 -17.80 19.33
C ALA A 180 -8.33 -18.05 19.59
N LEU A 181 -7.45 -17.13 19.18
CA LEU A 181 -6.01 -17.19 19.48
C LEU A 181 -5.64 -16.53 20.82
N GLY A 182 -6.62 -16.07 21.60
CA GLY A 182 -6.38 -15.37 22.87
C GLY A 182 -5.72 -13.99 22.72
N LEU A 183 -5.75 -13.40 21.51
CA LEU A 183 -5.10 -12.13 21.22
C LEU A 183 -6.06 -10.96 21.53
N SER A 184 -5.89 -10.35 22.70
CA SER A 184 -6.66 -9.16 23.09
C SER A 184 -6.38 -7.98 22.15
N ARG A 185 -7.46 -7.38 21.61
CA ARG A 185 -7.41 -6.21 20.73
C ARG A 185 -7.37 -4.90 21.51
N ALA A 186 -6.62 -3.93 21.01
CA ALA A 186 -6.63 -2.58 21.58
C ALA A 186 -7.89 -1.82 21.14
N ILE A 187 -8.41 -0.93 22.00
CA ILE A 187 -9.62 -0.13 21.73
C ILE A 187 -9.47 0.73 20.45
N LEU A 188 -8.24 1.15 20.12
CA LEU A 188 -7.92 1.94 18.92
C LEU A 188 -7.92 1.14 17.59
N CYS A 189 -8.41 -0.11 17.58
CA CYS A 189 -8.45 -0.95 16.38
C CYS A 189 -9.54 -0.54 15.37
N ASN A 190 -10.57 0.21 15.77
CA ASN A 190 -11.62 0.72 14.87
C ASN A 190 -11.27 2.11 14.32
N ASP A 191 -10.17 2.19 13.57
CA ASP A 191 -9.73 3.45 13.00
C ASP A 191 -10.41 3.71 11.65
N ALA A 192 -11.15 4.82 11.55
CA ALA A 192 -11.77 5.27 10.31
C ALA A 192 -10.77 5.41 9.15
N LEU A 193 -9.47 5.55 9.44
CA LEU A 193 -8.40 5.55 8.44
C LEU A 193 -8.24 4.20 7.72
N VAL A 194 -8.56 3.07 8.36
CA VAL A 194 -8.51 1.74 7.73
C VAL A 194 -9.56 1.63 6.63
N GLN A 195 -10.78 2.15 6.87
CA GLN A 195 -11.82 2.21 5.83
C GLN A 195 -11.39 3.10 4.65
N ARG A 196 -10.76 4.26 4.93
CA ARG A 196 -10.20 5.13 3.89
C ARG A 196 -9.08 4.46 3.08
N LEU A 197 -8.25 3.63 3.73
CA LEU A 197 -7.21 2.85 3.05
C LEU A 197 -7.82 1.80 2.10
N MET A 198 -8.89 1.12 2.53
CA MET A 198 -9.63 0.19 1.66
C MET A 198 -10.24 0.91 0.44
N MET A 199 -10.82 2.09 0.64
CA MET A 199 -11.31 2.93 -0.46
C MET A 199 -10.17 3.31 -1.42
N LEU A 200 -9.02 3.75 -0.90
CA LEU A 200 -7.85 4.07 -1.72
C LEU A 200 -7.38 2.88 -2.56
N LYS A 201 -7.40 1.66 -2.01
CA LYS A 201 -7.02 0.44 -2.73
C LYS A 201 -8.01 0.08 -3.84
N ARG A 202 -9.31 0.30 -3.62
CA ARG A 202 -10.33 0.14 -4.66
C ARG A 202 -10.12 1.14 -5.79
N THR A 203 -9.85 2.40 -5.45
CA THR A 203 -9.52 3.45 -6.41
C THR A 203 -8.27 3.07 -7.20
N GLU A 204 -7.18 2.68 -6.54
CA GLU A 204 -5.94 2.20 -7.19
C GLU A 204 -6.21 1.13 -8.26
N ASN A 205 -7.02 0.12 -7.93
CA ASN A 205 -7.38 -0.95 -8.85
C ASN A 205 -8.15 -0.44 -10.06
N PHE A 206 -9.13 0.45 -9.86
CA PHE A 206 -9.87 1.08 -10.94
C PHE A 206 -8.95 1.86 -11.88
N TYR A 207 -8.02 2.66 -11.33
CA TYR A 207 -7.07 3.43 -12.13
C TYR A 207 -6.09 2.57 -12.91
N ARG A 208 -5.59 1.50 -12.29
CA ARG A 208 -4.74 0.53 -12.97
C ARG A 208 -5.49 -0.09 -14.14
N GLY A 209 -6.75 -0.46 -13.97
CA GLY A 209 -7.61 -0.94 -15.06
C GLY A 209 -7.75 0.11 -16.16
N LEU A 210 -8.09 1.34 -15.80
CA LEU A 210 -8.25 2.44 -16.77
C LEU A 210 -7.00 2.69 -17.62
N VAL A 211 -5.82 2.78 -17.00
CA VAL A 211 -4.55 2.97 -17.72
C VAL A 211 -4.24 1.77 -18.61
N THR A 212 -4.49 0.56 -18.12
CA THR A 212 -4.26 -0.68 -18.90
C THR A 212 -5.14 -0.73 -20.13
N HIS A 213 -6.44 -0.43 -19.99
CA HIS A 213 -7.36 -0.41 -21.13
C HIS A 213 -7.05 0.72 -22.11
N ALA A 214 -6.76 1.93 -21.63
CA ALA A 214 -6.38 3.05 -22.51
C ALA A 214 -5.10 2.73 -23.30
N LYS A 215 -4.12 2.07 -22.68
CA LYS A 215 -2.92 1.58 -23.36
C LYS A 215 -3.26 0.54 -24.42
N ALA A 216 -4.07 -0.47 -24.09
CA ALA A 216 -4.50 -1.51 -25.03
C ALA A 216 -5.24 -0.91 -26.24
N THR A 217 -6.14 0.05 -26.01
CA THR A 217 -6.84 0.77 -27.08
C THR A 217 -5.88 1.51 -28.00
N LEU A 218 -4.90 2.25 -27.45
CA LEU A 218 -3.91 2.94 -28.28
C LEU A 218 -3.01 1.98 -29.06
N HIS A 219 -2.69 0.80 -28.51
CA HIS A 219 -2.00 -0.25 -29.26
C HIS A 219 -2.85 -0.77 -30.43
N ALA A 220 -4.13 -1.06 -30.22
CA ALA A 220 -5.02 -1.49 -31.30
C ALA A 220 -5.13 -0.43 -32.41
N PHE A 221 -5.17 0.86 -32.07
CA PHE A 221 -5.13 1.94 -33.06
C PHE A 221 -3.79 2.04 -33.79
N TYR A 222 -2.68 1.74 -33.12
CA TYR A 222 -1.38 1.66 -33.77
C TYR A 222 -1.36 0.54 -34.82
N ASP A 223 -1.83 -0.65 -34.47
CA ASP A 223 -1.90 -1.78 -35.40
C ASP A 223 -2.83 -1.47 -36.59
N LEU A 224 -3.99 -0.87 -36.34
CA LEU A 224 -4.90 -0.40 -37.38
C LEU A 224 -4.23 0.62 -38.32
N THR A 225 -3.43 1.53 -37.76
CA THR A 225 -2.68 2.52 -38.55
C THR A 225 -1.67 1.84 -39.48
N GLN A 226 -0.99 0.78 -39.02
CA GLN A 226 -0.10 0.00 -39.89
C GLN A 226 -0.85 -0.68 -41.03
N ILE A 227 -2.06 -1.20 -40.77
CA ILE A 227 -2.90 -1.81 -41.80
C ILE A 227 -3.33 -0.78 -42.85
N TYR A 228 -3.70 0.43 -42.44
CA TYR A 228 -4.05 1.50 -43.40
C TYR A 228 -2.90 1.83 -44.34
N LYS A 229 -1.67 1.86 -43.85
CA LYS A 229 -0.49 2.03 -44.70
C LYS A 229 -0.38 0.93 -45.75
N VAL A 230 -0.51 -0.34 -45.33
CA VAL A 230 -0.45 -1.49 -46.24
C VAL A 230 -1.56 -1.43 -47.30
N PHE A 231 -2.79 -1.09 -46.92
CA PHE A 231 -3.87 -0.92 -47.89
C PHE A 231 -3.62 0.25 -48.83
N GLY A 232 -3.10 1.37 -48.32
CA GLY A 232 -2.73 2.52 -49.15
C GLY A 232 -1.74 2.16 -50.25
N ASP A 233 -0.71 1.40 -49.90
CA ASP A 233 0.31 0.94 -50.84
C ASP A 233 -0.23 -0.10 -51.84
N ALA A 234 -1.06 -1.03 -51.37
CA ALA A 234 -1.68 -2.05 -52.22
C ALA A 234 -2.64 -1.43 -53.25
N PHE A 235 -3.55 -0.53 -52.84
CA PHE A 235 -4.48 0.12 -53.75
C PHE A 235 -3.75 1.03 -54.77
N ALA A 236 -2.71 1.75 -54.34
CA ALA A 236 -1.89 2.53 -55.26
C ALA A 236 -1.21 1.62 -56.31
N ALA A 237 -0.68 0.47 -55.91
CA ALA A 237 -0.06 -0.49 -56.83
C ALA A 237 -1.05 -1.10 -57.82
N ILE A 238 -2.27 -1.43 -57.38
CA ILE A 238 -3.35 -1.91 -58.25
C ILE A 238 -3.75 -0.81 -59.23
N GLY A 239 -3.96 0.41 -58.76
CA GLY A 239 -4.38 1.54 -59.60
C GLY A 239 -3.43 1.81 -60.76
N VAL A 240 -2.11 1.68 -60.57
CA VAL A 240 -1.10 1.87 -61.63
C VAL A 240 -1.16 0.76 -62.70
N ARG A 241 -1.60 -0.45 -62.34
CA ARG A 241 -1.66 -1.61 -63.24
C ARG A 241 -3.02 -1.80 -63.89
N GLU A 242 -4.04 -1.08 -63.44
CA GLU A 242 -5.42 -1.24 -63.89
C GLU A 242 -5.63 -0.61 -65.28
N PRO A 243 -6.02 -1.40 -66.30
CA PRO A 243 -6.20 -0.90 -67.67
C PRO A 243 -7.40 0.04 -67.82
N GLN A 244 -8.45 -0.09 -66.99
CA GLN A 244 -9.62 0.78 -67.08
C GLN A 244 -9.34 2.13 -66.36
N PRO A 245 -9.36 3.29 -67.07
CA PRO A 245 -8.97 4.58 -66.48
C PRO A 245 -9.81 4.99 -65.26
N ARG A 246 -11.11 4.68 -65.27
CA ARG A 246 -12.03 5.00 -64.15
C ARG A 246 -11.72 4.17 -62.90
N ALA A 247 -11.42 2.88 -63.07
CA ALA A 247 -11.05 2.00 -61.96
C ALA A 247 -9.65 2.33 -61.43
N SER A 248 -8.70 2.63 -62.33
CA SER A 248 -7.35 3.12 -61.98
C SER A 248 -7.41 4.36 -61.09
N GLU A 249 -8.23 5.36 -61.46
CA GLU A 249 -8.41 6.58 -60.67
C GLU A 249 -9.10 6.31 -59.32
N ALA A 250 -10.10 5.41 -59.28
CA ALA A 250 -10.74 5.01 -58.02
C ALA A 250 -9.76 4.33 -57.05
N PHE A 251 -8.95 3.38 -57.52
CA PHE A 251 -7.93 2.72 -56.72
C PHE A 251 -6.86 3.70 -56.23
N ARG A 252 -6.44 4.64 -57.09
CA ARG A 252 -5.49 5.70 -56.69
C ARG A 252 -6.07 6.59 -55.58
N GLN A 253 -7.32 7.03 -55.73
CA GLN A 253 -8.00 7.83 -54.71
C GLN A 253 -8.13 7.04 -53.40
N PHE A 254 -8.59 5.78 -53.44
CA PHE A 254 -8.70 4.92 -52.27
C PHE A 254 -7.37 4.69 -51.55
N GLY A 255 -6.29 4.48 -52.32
CA GLY A 255 -4.94 4.35 -51.77
C GLY A 255 -4.50 5.60 -51.02
N GLU A 256 -4.76 6.79 -51.59
CA GLU A 256 -4.46 8.06 -50.94
C GLU A 256 -5.31 8.26 -49.67
N GLN A 257 -6.60 7.91 -49.68
CA GLN A 257 -7.44 8.00 -48.49
C GLN A 257 -6.90 7.15 -47.33
N HIS A 258 -6.48 5.92 -47.60
CA HIS A 258 -5.91 5.04 -46.59
C HIS A 258 -4.58 5.59 -46.03
N ARG A 259 -3.73 6.21 -46.87
CA ARG A 259 -2.52 6.92 -46.41
C ARG A 259 -2.84 8.15 -45.56
N GLN A 260 -3.90 8.89 -45.87
CA GLN A 260 -4.34 10.01 -45.03
C GLN A 260 -4.91 9.53 -43.69
N MET A 261 -5.65 8.42 -43.67
CA MET A 261 -6.13 7.78 -42.43
C MET A 261 -4.96 7.32 -41.55
N GLU A 262 -3.90 6.75 -42.14
CA GLU A 262 -2.66 6.44 -41.42
C GLU A 262 -2.08 7.70 -40.76
N LYS A 263 -1.92 8.78 -41.54
CA LYS A 263 -1.39 10.06 -41.04
C LYS A 263 -2.21 10.63 -39.89
N PHE A 264 -3.54 10.59 -39.97
CA PHE A 264 -4.42 11.00 -38.89
C PHE A 264 -4.28 10.11 -37.64
N GLY A 265 -4.16 8.80 -37.83
CA GLY A 265 -3.90 7.83 -36.76
C GLY A 265 -2.59 8.12 -36.02
N VAL A 266 -1.49 8.37 -36.75
CA VAL A 266 -0.19 8.73 -36.15
C VAL A 266 -0.28 10.02 -35.34
N ILE A 267 -0.95 11.06 -35.86
CA ILE A 267 -1.13 12.33 -35.14
C ILE A 267 -1.93 12.12 -33.85
N MET A 268 -3.01 11.35 -33.91
CA MET A 268 -3.82 11.00 -32.75
C MET A 268 -2.98 10.26 -31.70
N LEU A 269 -2.22 9.23 -32.10
CA LEU A 269 -1.37 8.46 -31.19
C LEU A 269 -0.31 9.34 -30.51
N LYS A 270 0.35 10.24 -31.27
CA LYS A 270 1.31 11.21 -30.71
C LYS A 270 0.67 12.15 -29.70
N THR A 271 -0.58 12.55 -29.93
CA THR A 271 -1.33 13.44 -29.04
C THR A 271 -1.81 12.73 -27.76
N LEU A 272 -2.23 11.46 -27.88
CA LEU A 272 -2.83 10.70 -26.79
C LEU A 272 -1.80 9.95 -25.93
N LYS A 273 -0.62 9.61 -26.47
CA LYS A 273 0.43 8.89 -25.72
C LYS A 273 0.87 9.60 -24.43
N PRO A 274 1.09 10.92 -24.38
CA PRO A 274 1.46 11.63 -23.14
C PRO A 274 0.43 11.49 -22.01
N ILE A 275 -0.87 11.40 -22.35
CA ILE A 275 -1.97 11.26 -21.37
C ILE A 275 -1.81 9.98 -20.53
N LEU A 276 -1.28 8.89 -21.13
CA LEU A 276 -1.00 7.66 -20.40
C LEU A 276 0.09 7.85 -19.33
N SER A 277 1.09 8.68 -19.61
CA SER A 277 2.17 8.99 -18.65
C SER A 277 1.65 9.81 -17.48
N ASP A 278 0.78 10.79 -17.76
CA ASP A 278 0.16 11.63 -16.75
C ASP A 278 -0.78 10.81 -15.85
N LEU A 279 -1.67 10.01 -16.43
CA LEU A 279 -2.52 9.07 -15.68
C LEU A 279 -1.69 8.07 -14.85
N GLY A 280 -0.56 7.62 -15.41
CA GLY A 280 0.39 6.75 -14.73
C GLY A 280 1.09 7.43 -13.54
N THR A 281 1.23 8.76 -13.53
CA THR A 281 1.87 9.49 -12.44
C THR A 281 1.06 9.41 -11.15
N TYR A 282 -0.27 9.46 -11.24
CA TYR A 282 -1.15 9.26 -10.09
C TYR A 282 -0.95 7.88 -9.47
N LEU A 283 -0.94 6.83 -10.31
CA LEU A 283 -0.79 5.44 -9.87
C LEU A 283 0.61 5.14 -9.31
N ASN A 284 1.66 5.61 -9.98
CA ASN A 284 3.03 5.22 -9.70
C ASN A 284 3.76 6.14 -8.70
N LYS A 285 3.26 7.37 -8.48
CA LYS A 285 3.88 8.33 -7.55
C LYS A 285 2.94 8.74 -6.41
N ALA A 286 1.73 9.21 -6.72
CA ALA A 286 0.84 9.80 -5.71
C ALA A 286 0.26 8.77 -4.73
N ILE A 287 -0.23 7.63 -5.23
CA ILE A 287 -0.76 6.55 -4.38
C ILE A 287 0.36 5.94 -3.49
N PRO A 288 1.55 5.58 -4.01
CA PRO A 288 2.64 5.05 -3.18
C PRO A 288 3.11 6.01 -2.09
N ASP A 289 3.18 7.32 -2.35
CA ASP A 289 3.54 8.33 -1.33
C ASP A 289 2.50 8.39 -0.20
N THR A 290 1.22 8.36 -0.57
CA THR A 290 0.12 8.34 0.42
C THR A 290 0.17 7.06 1.24
N ARG A 291 0.38 5.91 0.60
CA ARG A 291 0.52 4.60 1.26
C ARG A 291 1.72 4.57 2.21
N LEU A 292 2.85 5.19 1.84
CA LEU A 292 4.01 5.31 2.73
C LEU A 292 3.68 6.14 3.97
N THR A 293 2.92 7.23 3.81
CA THR A 293 2.50 8.08 4.94
C THR A 293 1.57 7.32 5.89
N ILE A 294 0.60 6.58 5.35
CA ILE A 294 -0.29 5.73 6.13
C ILE A 294 0.50 4.62 6.87
N SER A 295 1.50 4.03 6.21
CA SER A 295 2.38 3.02 6.84
C SER A 295 3.15 3.59 8.03
N LYS A 296 3.72 4.81 7.90
CA LYS A 296 4.39 5.52 9.00
C LYS A 296 3.43 5.81 10.16
N TYR A 297 2.20 6.21 9.85
CA TYR A 297 1.16 6.42 10.84
C TYR A 297 0.82 5.13 11.61
N ALA A 298 0.60 4.01 10.90
CA ALA A 298 0.29 2.72 11.51
C ALA A 298 1.44 2.26 12.43
N ASP A 299 2.68 2.45 11.99
CA ASP A 299 3.86 2.12 12.80
C ASP A 299 3.93 2.92 14.11
N ALA A 300 3.65 4.23 14.05
CA ALA A 300 3.59 5.09 15.23
C ALA A 300 2.40 4.77 16.15
N LYS A 301 1.25 4.40 15.57
CA LYS A 301 0.07 3.91 16.31
C LYS A 301 0.44 2.66 17.12
N PHE A 302 1.08 1.67 16.48
CA PHE A 302 1.45 0.44 17.17
C PHE A 302 2.50 0.67 18.25
N GLU A 303 3.48 1.55 18.01
CA GLU A 303 4.44 1.94 19.05
C GLU A 303 3.73 2.55 20.26
N TYR A 304 2.80 3.49 20.05
CA TYR A 304 2.00 4.10 21.13
C TYR A 304 1.15 3.06 21.89
N LEU A 305 0.51 2.14 21.18
CA LEU A 305 -0.28 1.07 21.79
C LEU A 305 0.57 0.10 22.62
N SER A 306 1.77 -0.25 22.16
CA SER A 306 2.71 -1.06 22.93
C SER A 306 3.05 -0.42 24.28
N TYR A 307 3.30 0.90 24.29
CA TYR A 307 3.53 1.63 25.53
C TYR A 307 2.29 1.68 26.43
N CYS A 308 1.09 1.85 25.87
CA CYS A 308 -0.15 1.80 26.65
C CYS A 308 -0.35 0.43 27.31
N LEU A 309 -0.07 -0.64 26.58
CA LEU A 309 -0.14 -2.00 27.10
C LEU A 309 0.89 -2.23 28.21
N LYS A 310 2.13 -1.77 28.02
CA LYS A 310 3.18 -1.90 29.04
C LYS A 310 2.84 -1.12 30.33
N VAL A 311 2.31 0.09 30.21
CA VAL A 311 1.83 0.85 31.38
C VAL A 311 0.74 0.07 32.12
N LYS A 312 -0.24 -0.48 31.39
CA LYS A 312 -1.30 -1.27 32.00
C LYS A 312 -0.78 -2.53 32.71
N GLU A 313 0.16 -3.24 32.10
CA GLU A 313 0.80 -4.40 32.74
C GLU A 313 1.51 -4.02 34.04
N LEU A 314 2.22 -2.89 34.07
CA LEU A 314 2.87 -2.39 35.28
C LEU A 314 1.85 -1.93 36.34
N ASP A 315 0.75 -1.30 35.94
CA ASP A 315 -0.36 -0.93 36.84
C ASP A 315 -1.00 -2.17 37.47
N ASP A 316 -1.28 -3.20 36.65
CA ASP A 316 -1.89 -4.45 37.09
C ASP A 316 -0.93 -5.24 38.02
N GLU A 317 0.38 -5.24 37.75
CA GLU A 317 1.42 -5.81 38.62
C GLU A 317 1.46 -5.09 39.98
N GLU A 318 1.50 -3.76 39.98
CA GLU A 318 1.49 -2.96 41.21
C GLU A 318 0.24 -3.22 42.04
N GLN A 319 -0.93 -3.31 41.40
CA GLN A 319 -2.19 -3.61 42.07
C GLN A 319 -2.22 -5.02 42.65
N SER A 320 -1.68 -6.01 41.93
CA SER A 320 -1.60 -7.40 42.39
C SER A 320 -0.70 -7.54 43.62
N CYS A 321 0.51 -6.96 43.58
CA CYS A 321 1.43 -7.03 44.71
C CYS A 321 0.93 -6.23 45.92
N ALA A 322 0.28 -5.08 45.69
CA ALA A 322 -0.38 -4.34 46.76
C ALA A 322 -1.50 -5.15 47.44
N ALA A 323 -2.28 -5.94 46.68
CA ALA A 323 -3.32 -6.81 47.22
C ALA A 323 -2.74 -7.95 48.07
N LEU A 324 -1.57 -8.45 47.70
CA LEU A 324 -0.82 -9.48 48.44
C LEU A 324 0.02 -8.92 49.61
N GLN A 325 0.05 -7.59 49.78
CA GLN A 325 0.92 -6.88 50.73
C GLN A 325 2.42 -7.17 50.53
N GLU A 326 2.82 -7.47 49.29
CA GLU A 326 4.21 -7.70 48.94
C GLU A 326 4.87 -6.39 48.45
N PRO A 327 6.01 -5.98 49.03
CA PRO A 327 6.71 -4.78 48.60
C PRO A 327 7.36 -5.00 47.22
N LEU A 328 7.13 -4.05 46.31
CA LEU A 328 7.79 -4.04 45.01
C LEU A 328 9.00 -3.11 45.05
N TYR A 329 10.21 -3.67 44.90
CA TYR A 329 11.46 -2.92 44.95
C TYR A 329 11.48 -1.71 44.00
N ARG A 330 10.95 -1.88 42.78
CA ARG A 330 10.81 -0.79 41.79
C ARG A 330 9.98 0.37 42.34
N VAL A 331 8.88 0.09 43.04
CA VAL A 331 7.99 1.13 43.60
C VAL A 331 8.65 1.81 44.80
N GLU A 332 9.29 1.04 45.68
CA GLU A 332 10.00 1.54 46.87
C GLU A 332 11.15 2.48 46.54
N THR A 333 11.79 2.29 45.37
CA THR A 333 12.92 3.09 44.90
C THR A 333 12.51 4.29 44.03
N GLY A 334 11.22 4.60 43.94
CA GLY A 334 10.72 5.77 43.22
C GLY A 334 10.28 5.51 41.77
N ASN A 335 10.09 4.25 41.41
CA ASN A 335 9.40 3.78 40.22
C ASN A 335 9.93 4.31 38.87
N TYR A 336 11.27 4.32 38.73
CA TYR A 336 11.92 4.88 37.54
C TYR A 336 11.45 4.24 36.22
N GLU A 337 11.38 2.90 36.14
CA GLU A 337 10.97 2.22 34.91
C GLU A 337 9.57 2.64 34.46
N TYR A 338 8.60 2.67 35.38
CA TYR A 338 7.25 3.13 35.06
C TYR A 338 7.26 4.57 34.54
N ARG A 339 7.99 5.47 35.21
CA ARG A 339 8.11 6.88 34.82
C ARG A 339 8.79 7.05 33.45
N LEU A 340 9.80 6.24 33.14
CA LEU A 340 10.45 6.18 31.83
C LEU A 340 9.44 5.75 30.74
N ILE A 341 8.65 4.71 31.00
CA ILE A 341 7.62 4.23 30.06
C ILE A 341 6.52 5.29 29.88
N LEU A 342 6.13 6.03 30.92
CA LEU A 342 5.19 7.14 30.80
C LEU A 342 5.70 8.25 29.88
N ARG A 343 6.99 8.60 29.99
CA ARG A 343 7.65 9.57 29.09
C ARG A 343 7.60 9.07 27.65
N CYS A 344 8.02 7.83 27.40
CA CYS A 344 8.02 7.23 26.07
C CYS A 344 6.60 7.17 25.48
N ARG A 345 5.59 6.85 26.29
CA ARG A 345 4.17 6.86 25.92
C ARG A 345 3.71 8.25 25.50
N GLN A 346 4.07 9.30 26.24
CA GLN A 346 3.71 10.68 25.90
C GLN A 346 4.31 11.09 24.55
N GLU A 347 5.60 10.81 24.33
CA GLU A 347 6.26 11.13 23.05
C GLU A 347 5.66 10.35 21.88
N ALA A 348 5.38 9.05 22.08
CA ALA A 348 4.75 8.21 21.07
C ALA A 348 3.33 8.72 20.73
N ARG A 349 2.55 9.15 21.73
CA ARG A 349 1.22 9.77 21.54
C ARG A 349 1.32 11.03 20.68
N ALA A 350 2.28 11.91 20.96
CA ALA A 350 2.48 13.14 20.20
C ALA A 350 2.84 12.85 18.73
N ARG A 351 3.76 11.91 18.47
CA ARG A 351 4.11 11.47 17.11
C ARG A 351 2.90 10.87 16.39
N PHE A 352 2.16 9.99 17.06
CA PHE A 352 0.95 9.37 16.53
C PHE A 352 -0.12 10.41 16.16
N ALA A 353 -0.41 11.38 17.05
CA ALA A 353 -1.40 12.42 16.81
C ALA A 353 -1.03 13.35 15.65
N LYS A 354 0.27 13.70 15.54
CA LYS A 354 0.79 14.48 14.40
C LYS A 354 0.59 13.71 13.08
N LEU A 355 1.06 12.47 13.01
CA LEU A 355 0.94 11.65 11.80
C LEU A 355 -0.52 11.36 11.42
N ARG A 356 -1.42 11.26 12.40
CA ARG A 356 -2.87 11.14 12.14
C ARG A 356 -3.38 12.35 11.35
N SER A 357 -3.00 13.54 11.77
CA SER A 357 -3.39 14.79 11.10
C SER A 357 -2.77 14.88 9.70
N ASP A 358 -1.49 14.53 9.57
CA ASP A 358 -0.79 14.51 8.29
C ASP A 358 -1.44 13.55 7.28
N VAL A 359 -1.85 12.36 7.73
CA VAL A 359 -2.55 11.37 6.88
C VAL A 359 -3.91 11.90 6.42
N LEU A 360 -4.67 12.56 7.30
CA LEU A 360 -5.98 13.12 6.95
C LEU A 360 -5.86 14.19 5.87
N VAL A 361 -4.91 15.13 6.05
CA VAL A 361 -4.64 16.20 5.07
C VAL A 361 -4.15 15.60 3.74
N LYS A 362 -3.23 14.62 3.78
CA LYS A 362 -2.75 13.98 2.54
C LYS A 362 -3.84 13.24 1.78
N LEU A 363 -4.74 12.53 2.48
CA LEU A 363 -5.86 11.85 1.84
C LEU A 363 -6.79 12.85 1.15
N GLU A 364 -7.10 13.98 1.81
CA GLU A 364 -7.93 15.03 1.24
C GLU A 364 -7.27 15.71 0.02
N LEU A 365 -5.97 16.00 0.10
CA LEU A 365 -5.20 16.53 -1.03
C LEU A 365 -5.15 15.55 -2.20
N LEU A 366 -5.02 14.25 -1.92
CA LEU A 366 -5.03 13.21 -2.93
C LEU A 366 -6.40 13.18 -3.63
N ASP A 367 -7.50 13.12 -2.88
CA ASP A 367 -8.86 13.06 -3.43
C ASP A 367 -9.20 14.30 -4.28
N ASN A 368 -8.83 15.51 -3.83
CA ASN A 368 -9.08 16.74 -4.58
C ASN A 368 -8.27 16.82 -5.88
N LYS A 369 -6.97 16.50 -5.83
CA LYS A 369 -6.11 16.49 -7.02
C LYS A 369 -6.53 15.40 -8.00
N HIS A 370 -6.96 14.27 -7.47
CA HIS A 370 -7.35 13.10 -8.23
C HIS A 370 -8.51 13.35 -9.18
N VAL A 371 -9.63 13.88 -8.67
CA VAL A 371 -10.85 14.06 -9.47
C VAL A 371 -10.60 15.03 -10.63
N GLN A 372 -9.89 16.13 -10.37
CA GLN A 372 -9.61 17.15 -11.38
C GLN A 372 -8.70 16.64 -12.49
N ASP A 373 -7.59 15.98 -12.13
CA ASP A 373 -6.63 15.48 -13.11
C ASP A 373 -7.28 14.42 -14.00
N VAL A 374 -8.02 13.48 -13.42
CA VAL A 374 -8.55 12.34 -14.18
C VAL A 374 -9.65 12.76 -15.14
N VAL A 375 -10.58 13.62 -14.70
CA VAL A 375 -11.62 14.14 -15.58
C VAL A 375 -11.00 14.89 -16.75
N TRP A 376 -9.96 15.69 -16.50
CA TRP A 376 -9.27 16.44 -17.55
C TRP A 376 -8.54 15.53 -18.54
N GLN A 377 -7.82 14.52 -18.05
CA GLN A 377 -7.12 13.54 -18.89
C GLN A 377 -8.10 12.72 -19.74
N LEU A 378 -9.21 12.25 -19.14
CA LEU A 378 -10.25 11.53 -19.87
C LEU A 378 -10.92 12.38 -20.95
N HIS A 379 -11.20 13.65 -20.63
CA HIS A 379 -11.76 14.57 -21.60
C HIS A 379 -10.81 14.77 -22.79
N LYS A 380 -9.52 14.98 -22.52
CA LYS A 380 -8.51 15.07 -23.58
C LYS A 380 -8.40 13.80 -24.41
N PHE A 381 -8.50 12.64 -23.76
CA PHE A 381 -8.47 11.35 -24.44
C PHE A 381 -9.64 11.21 -25.41
N ALA A 382 -10.86 11.46 -24.92
CA ALA A 382 -12.07 11.42 -25.74
C ALA A 382 -12.05 12.47 -26.86
N ALA A 383 -11.58 13.69 -26.59
CA ALA A 383 -11.47 14.75 -27.59
C ALA A 383 -10.48 14.39 -28.71
N GLY A 384 -9.35 13.75 -28.36
CA GLY A 384 -8.38 13.27 -29.36
C GLY A 384 -8.96 12.19 -30.27
N LEU A 385 -9.70 11.24 -29.71
CA LEU A 385 -10.43 10.23 -30.50
C LEU A 385 -11.52 10.86 -31.37
N ALA A 386 -12.32 11.77 -30.81
CA ALA A 386 -13.38 12.46 -31.56
C ALA A 386 -12.82 13.25 -32.75
N LYS A 387 -11.69 13.93 -32.56
CA LYS A 387 -11.00 14.64 -33.64
C LYS A 387 -10.50 13.68 -34.73
N TYR A 388 -9.93 12.54 -34.36
CA TYR A 388 -9.54 11.50 -35.32
C TYR A 388 -10.74 11.03 -36.15
N TYR A 389 -11.84 10.64 -35.50
CA TYR A 389 -13.03 10.18 -36.20
C TYR A 389 -13.70 11.26 -37.05
N ALA A 390 -13.71 12.51 -36.60
CA ALA A 390 -14.23 13.64 -37.39
C ALA A 390 -13.41 13.85 -38.67
N ASN A 391 -12.08 13.87 -38.55
CA ASN A 391 -11.19 14.00 -39.72
C ASN A 391 -11.39 12.83 -40.70
N THR A 392 -11.50 11.60 -40.18
CA THR A 392 -11.71 10.41 -41.01
C THR A 392 -13.08 10.41 -41.69
N ARG A 393 -14.14 10.86 -40.99
CA ARG A 393 -15.47 11.01 -41.57
C ARG A 393 -15.46 12.04 -42.70
N ASP A 394 -14.86 13.21 -42.46
CA ASP A 394 -14.80 14.29 -43.44
C ASP A 394 -14.02 13.84 -44.67
N LEU A 395 -12.90 13.13 -44.46
CA LEU A 395 -12.11 12.50 -45.52
C LEU A 395 -12.97 11.52 -46.36
N LEU A 396 -13.66 10.58 -45.72
CA LEU A 396 -14.51 9.60 -46.41
C LEU A 396 -15.69 10.24 -47.12
N SER A 397 -16.22 11.37 -46.64
CA SER A 397 -17.33 12.08 -47.27
C SER A 397 -16.98 12.73 -48.61
N THR A 398 -15.68 12.92 -48.90
CA THR A 398 -15.20 13.47 -50.18
C THR A 398 -15.14 12.44 -51.31
N VAL A 399 -15.34 11.16 -51.01
CA VAL A 399 -15.20 10.06 -51.97
C VAL A 399 -16.45 9.94 -52.83
N THR A 400 -16.30 10.13 -54.14
CA THR A 400 -17.40 10.02 -55.11
C THR A 400 -17.32 8.77 -56.00
N LEU A 401 -16.14 8.16 -56.14
CA LEU A 401 -15.92 6.95 -56.94
C LEU A 401 -15.59 5.78 -56.02
N PHE A 402 -16.39 4.71 -56.06
CA PHE A 402 -16.03 3.45 -55.41
C PHE A 402 -15.30 2.57 -56.43
N PRO A 403 -14.21 1.84 -56.07
CA PRO A 403 -13.42 1.04 -57.01
C PRO A 403 -14.20 -0.14 -57.58
N VAL A 404 -15.34 -0.45 -56.97
CA VAL A 404 -16.25 -1.50 -57.37
C VAL A 404 -17.63 -0.90 -57.62
N GLU A 405 -17.82 -0.23 -58.74
CA GLU A 405 -19.17 -0.19 -59.32
C GLU A 405 -19.48 -1.62 -59.81
N VAL A 406 -19.89 -2.52 -58.91
CA VAL A 406 -20.67 -3.68 -59.36
C VAL A 406 -22.01 -3.09 -59.75
N ASP A 407 -22.17 -2.77 -61.03
CA ASP A 407 -23.51 -2.73 -61.58
C ASP A 407 -24.02 -4.19 -61.53
N LEU A 408 -24.79 -4.51 -60.50
CA LEU A 408 -25.44 -5.81 -60.30
C LEU A 408 -26.54 -6.06 -61.35
N SER A 409 -26.51 -5.35 -62.49
CA SER A 409 -27.33 -5.67 -63.64
C SER A 409 -26.76 -6.94 -64.28
N HIS A 410 -27.63 -7.90 -64.62
CA HIS A 410 -27.37 -9.28 -65.05
C HIS A 410 -26.49 -9.48 -66.31
N SER A 411 -25.69 -8.49 -66.71
CA SER A 411 -24.81 -8.52 -67.89
C SER A 411 -23.31 -8.52 -67.58
N ALA A 412 -22.91 -8.38 -66.31
CA ALA A 412 -21.50 -8.25 -65.89
C ALA A 412 -20.58 -9.45 -66.19
N PHE A 413 -21.13 -10.62 -66.56
CA PHE A 413 -20.35 -11.83 -66.84
C PHE A 413 -20.39 -12.32 -68.30
N GLN A 414 -20.93 -11.54 -69.26
CA GLN A 414 -20.83 -11.91 -70.68
C GLN A 414 -19.49 -11.50 -71.27
N TYR A 415 -18.44 -12.29 -70.98
CA TYR A 415 -17.25 -12.31 -71.83
C TYR A 415 -17.62 -12.86 -73.20
N LYS A 416 -17.77 -12.00 -74.21
CA LYS A 416 -17.77 -12.45 -75.61
C LYS A 416 -16.36 -12.87 -75.97
N SER A 417 -16.06 -14.15 -75.83
CA SER A 417 -14.83 -14.77 -76.34
C SER A 417 -14.82 -14.67 -77.86
N THR A 418 -13.94 -13.85 -78.43
CA THR A 418 -13.61 -13.86 -79.85
C THR A 418 -12.60 -14.96 -80.12
N GLY A 419 -13.08 -16.19 -80.34
CA GLY A 419 -12.30 -17.32 -80.80
C GLY A 419 -13.18 -18.56 -80.97
N PRO A 420 -13.10 -19.30 -82.09
CA PRO A 420 -13.96 -20.46 -82.31
C PRO A 420 -13.45 -21.61 -81.44
N GLN A 421 -14.20 -21.98 -80.41
CA GLN A 421 -14.01 -23.26 -79.72
C GLN A 421 -15.17 -24.19 -80.07
N THR A 422 -14.79 -25.26 -80.77
CA THR A 422 -15.56 -26.45 -81.07
C THR A 422 -16.16 -27.06 -79.81
N LEU A 423 -17.47 -27.33 -79.86
CA LEU A 423 -18.18 -28.17 -78.90
C LEU A 423 -17.53 -29.56 -78.81
N THR A 424 -17.20 -29.97 -77.60
CA THR A 424 -17.35 -31.36 -77.19
C THR A 424 -17.98 -31.37 -75.80
N ASP A 425 -19.26 -31.73 -75.79
CA ASP A 425 -20.00 -32.22 -74.62
C ASP A 425 -19.18 -33.29 -73.90
N LEU A 426 -19.09 -33.20 -72.58
CA LEU A 426 -19.14 -34.36 -71.69
C LEU A 426 -19.65 -33.88 -70.33
N SER A 427 -20.84 -34.38 -70.01
CA SER A 427 -21.53 -34.34 -68.73
C SER A 427 -20.75 -35.09 -67.66
N ASP A 428 -20.77 -34.60 -66.43
CA ASP A 428 -21.45 -35.25 -65.29
C ASP A 428 -20.83 -34.85 -63.94
N ASP A 429 -21.70 -34.90 -62.95
CA ASP A 429 -21.47 -34.98 -61.51
C ASP A 429 -21.28 -33.67 -60.72
N VAL A 430 -22.44 -33.21 -60.25
CA VAL A 430 -22.64 -32.43 -59.03
C VAL A 430 -22.34 -33.33 -57.84
N GLU A 431 -21.36 -32.97 -57.01
CA GLU A 431 -21.25 -33.50 -55.64
C GLU A 431 -21.14 -32.37 -54.61
N GLU A 432 -21.82 -32.64 -53.51
CA GLU A 432 -22.28 -31.80 -52.44
C GLU A 432 -21.18 -31.54 -51.39
N TYR A 433 -21.36 -30.46 -50.63
CA TYR A 433 -20.41 -29.87 -49.69
C TYR A 433 -20.39 -30.61 -48.34
N GLU A 434 -19.21 -30.85 -47.75
CA GLU A 434 -19.04 -31.16 -46.31
C GLU A 434 -17.94 -30.26 -45.72
N PRO A 435 -18.18 -29.55 -44.59
CA PRO A 435 -17.20 -28.67 -43.97
C PRO A 435 -16.42 -29.39 -42.87
N GLU A 436 -15.09 -29.51 -43.02
CA GLU A 436 -14.23 -30.02 -41.95
C GLU A 436 -13.81 -28.96 -40.93
N GLU A 437 -13.67 -29.44 -39.70
CA GLU A 437 -13.63 -28.75 -38.42
C GLU A 437 -12.37 -27.92 -38.13
N LYS A 438 -12.57 -26.97 -37.20
CA LYS A 438 -11.53 -26.12 -36.59
C LYS A 438 -10.48 -26.96 -35.85
N GLN A 439 -9.21 -26.68 -36.13
CA GLN A 439 -8.11 -26.99 -35.20
C GLN A 439 -7.50 -25.70 -34.63
N ASN A 440 -7.53 -25.64 -33.30
CA ASN A 440 -6.80 -24.70 -32.45
C ASN A 440 -5.29 -24.80 -32.72
N ILE A 441 -4.64 -23.67 -32.97
CA ILE A 441 -3.18 -23.55 -32.86
C ILE A 441 -2.88 -22.45 -31.84
N ASN A 442 -2.13 -22.85 -30.82
CA ASN A 442 -1.74 -22.07 -29.65
C ASN A 442 -0.82 -20.90 -29.97
N GLU A 443 -0.96 -19.88 -29.14
CA GLU A 443 -0.03 -18.78 -28.89
C GLU A 443 1.38 -19.29 -28.51
N GLU A 444 2.36 -19.06 -29.38
CA GLU A 444 3.71 -18.70 -28.95
C GLU A 444 4.51 -18.17 -30.16
N LEU A 445 4.58 -16.85 -30.31
CA LEU A 445 5.69 -16.25 -31.03
C LEU A 445 6.11 -14.97 -30.31
N LEU A 446 7.25 -15.09 -29.63
CA LEU A 446 8.03 -14.00 -29.06
C LEU A 446 8.25 -12.91 -30.12
N ILE A 447 7.86 -11.66 -29.82
CA ILE A 447 8.17 -10.51 -30.67
C ILE A 447 9.09 -9.55 -29.90
N ASP A 448 10.23 -9.33 -30.55
CA ASP A 448 11.33 -8.46 -30.21
C ASP A 448 10.89 -7.01 -29.95
N THR A 449 11.44 -6.40 -28.90
CA THR A 449 11.03 -5.08 -28.37
C THR A 449 11.95 -3.94 -28.79
N SER A 450 12.77 -4.13 -29.82
CA SER A 450 13.94 -3.27 -30.10
C SER A 450 13.82 -2.30 -31.29
N ASN A 451 12.62 -1.97 -31.79
CA ASN A 451 12.48 -0.98 -32.87
C ASN A 451 11.42 0.09 -32.58
N PHE A 452 11.82 1.09 -31.79
CA PHE A 452 11.33 2.45 -31.93
C PHE A 452 12.52 3.32 -32.38
N PRO A 453 12.47 4.01 -33.54
CA PRO A 453 13.53 4.94 -33.89
C PRO A 453 13.45 6.18 -32.98
N GLU A 454 14.55 6.42 -32.26
CA GLU A 454 14.79 7.68 -31.55
C GLU A 454 15.08 8.82 -32.55
N ASN A 455 14.64 10.02 -32.18
CA ASN A 455 14.76 11.25 -32.95
C ASN A 455 16.20 11.54 -33.39
N SER A 456 16.42 11.81 -34.68
CA SER A 456 17.57 12.58 -35.15
C SER A 456 17.29 14.06 -34.90
N THR A 457 18.14 14.68 -34.09
CA THR A 457 18.25 16.12 -33.88
C THR A 457 18.71 16.83 -35.16
N ASP A 458 17.97 17.86 -35.57
CA ASP A 458 18.40 18.81 -36.59
C ASP A 458 19.57 19.64 -36.07
N ASN A 459 20.66 19.65 -36.85
CA ASN A 459 21.73 20.62 -36.80
C ASN A 459 21.91 21.14 -38.23
N THR A 460 21.29 22.26 -38.58
CA THR A 460 21.91 23.43 -39.26
C THR A 460 20.89 24.55 -39.45
#